data_AF-A0A9P5C2C8-F1
#
_entry.id   AF-A0A9P5C2C8-F1
#
_cell.length_a   1.000
_cell.length_b   1.000
_cell.length_c   1.000
_cell.angle_alpha   90.00
_cell.angle_beta   90.00
_cell.angle_gamma   90.00
#
_symmetry.space_group_name_H-M   'P 1'
#
loop_
_entity.id
_entity.type
_entity.pdbx_description
1 polymer ?
#
loop_
_entity_poly.entity_id
_entity_poly.type
_entity_poly.pdbx_seq_one_letter_code
_entity_poly.pdbx_strand_id
1 'polypeptide(L)'
;MRIVQLLPATLLIVQSSASPAQNRKTCTIKSSGTNKTDDAPAIRTAFKECGRHGKVIFEPTTYYVNSVLSITDLEDVDIDVQGELLYWLNASLPVGYQNQSTAFVLGGNNVRIDGHGVGTLNGNGDYWYQWIKKQSNTSNYPGRPHQITFNGLTNSIVKGLRFLRSQMWTMSIIHSYDSAWQDIFINNTGNVVSSSNTDGADTFFSSNLLFKNWTVYNGDDSFSAKANSTNITLLDSHFYHGLGIAIGSIGQYDQQFETVENFRAENIYFEDTLHAFYAKTWTDDRVGFPPNGGGGGLGFAENMRLKNLTKHLPRELRDIIFGYLLLEDGVHARLFHYYNTLDPKAPRHYWNKDFTGDATLRELTESWYRSVRFDFDRSLDFLPHLLAQVDTTLRCRRQEMIGKASFKILQCDLDLWPAADASGIPSPRSLLLKNMECLFLLRPGAKITVILESPLPWFSESKNLQKRQAQFLARVLDIVFPTLIRLHQAGYSLAVCIDPGSNVRFLDGQQIWQYELKNPITPYNAHFSREGFVDRFLKDDGRKLRYRSVPRVAG
;
A
#
# COMPACT_ATOMS: atom_id res chain seq x y z
N MET A 1 -16.99 -40.48 20.40
CA MET A 1 -15.97 -40.74 19.36
C MET A 1 -16.66 -40.70 18.01
N ARG A 2 -16.70 -39.53 17.35
CA ARG A 2 -17.21 -39.43 15.96
C ARG A 2 -16.02 -39.66 15.04
N ILE A 3 -16.08 -40.74 14.29
CA ILE A 3 -15.07 -41.13 13.29
C ILE A 3 -15.13 -40.09 12.17
N VAL A 4 -14.11 -39.24 12.07
CA VAL A 4 -13.90 -38.33 10.94
C VAL A 4 -13.36 -39.19 9.79
N GLN A 5 -14.22 -39.53 8.84
CA GLN A 5 -13.78 -40.13 7.58
C GLN A 5 -13.10 -39.04 6.74
N LEU A 6 -11.78 -39.14 6.63
CA LEU A 6 -10.98 -38.39 5.65
C LEU A 6 -11.34 -38.91 4.24
N LEU A 7 -12.19 -38.17 3.52
CA LEU A 7 -12.37 -38.38 2.08
C LEU A 7 -11.08 -37.93 1.36
N PRO A 8 -10.48 -38.77 0.49
CA PRO A 8 -9.30 -38.41 -0.27
C PRO A 8 -9.66 -37.31 -1.28
N ALA A 9 -8.79 -36.31 -1.41
CA ALA A 9 -8.88 -35.27 -2.43
C ALA A 9 -8.79 -35.94 -3.81
N THR A 10 -9.93 -36.08 -4.50
CA THR A 10 -9.99 -36.45 -5.91
C THR A 10 -9.27 -35.36 -6.69
N LEU A 11 -8.06 -35.68 -7.16
CA LEU A 11 -7.33 -34.86 -8.11
C LEU A 11 -8.20 -34.76 -9.36
N LEU A 12 -8.75 -33.58 -9.66
CA LEU A 12 -9.38 -33.29 -10.94
C LEU A 12 -8.30 -33.33 -12.02
N ILE A 13 -8.03 -34.54 -12.50
CA ILE A 13 -7.49 -34.71 -13.84
C ILE A 13 -8.69 -34.48 -14.75
N VAL A 14 -8.91 -33.23 -15.16
CA VAL A 14 -9.67 -32.98 -16.38
C VAL A 14 -8.80 -33.58 -17.48
N GLN A 15 -9.01 -34.87 -17.76
CA GLN A 15 -8.47 -35.49 -18.94
C GLN A 15 -9.04 -34.65 -20.09
N SER A 16 -8.16 -33.98 -20.83
CA SER A 16 -8.50 -33.58 -22.18
C SER A 16 -8.77 -34.87 -22.93
N SER A 17 -10.03 -35.33 -22.91
CA SER A 17 -10.51 -36.17 -23.99
C SER A 17 -10.40 -35.28 -25.22
N ALA A 18 -9.25 -35.36 -25.89
CA ALA A 18 -9.12 -34.93 -27.25
C ALA A 18 -10.13 -35.79 -28.03
N SER A 19 -11.36 -35.31 -28.10
CA SER A 19 -12.35 -35.85 -29.02
C SER A 19 -11.66 -35.85 -30.39
N PRO A 20 -11.66 -36.98 -31.10
CA PRO A 20 -11.04 -37.07 -32.41
C PRO A 20 -11.53 -35.90 -33.24
N ALA A 21 -10.61 -35.20 -33.93
CA ALA A 21 -10.86 -33.97 -34.66
C ALA A 21 -12.13 -34.08 -35.52
N GLN A 22 -13.28 -33.73 -34.93
CA GLN A 22 -14.49 -33.50 -35.68
C GLN A 22 -14.22 -32.26 -36.51
N ASN A 23 -14.64 -32.29 -37.77
CA ASN A 23 -14.46 -31.21 -38.73
C ASN A 23 -15.36 -30.02 -38.29
N ARG A 24 -14.91 -29.27 -37.27
CA ARG A 24 -15.63 -28.14 -36.67
C ARG A 24 -15.67 -26.98 -37.66
N LYS A 25 -16.81 -26.30 -37.75
CA LYS A 25 -16.88 -25.04 -38.51
C LYS A 25 -15.90 -24.06 -37.89
N THR A 26 -14.98 -23.53 -38.69
CA THR A 26 -13.91 -22.64 -38.23
C THR A 26 -14.16 -21.22 -38.73
N CYS A 27 -14.20 -20.26 -37.81
CA CYS A 27 -14.31 -18.84 -38.07
C CYS A 27 -13.00 -18.15 -37.69
N THR A 28 -12.23 -17.70 -38.68
CA THR A 28 -11.01 -16.91 -38.45
C THR A 28 -11.37 -15.42 -38.50
N ILE A 29 -11.12 -14.71 -37.41
CA ILE A 29 -11.48 -13.29 -37.28
C ILE A 29 -10.45 -12.46 -38.04
N LYS A 30 -10.91 -11.66 -39.00
CA LYS A 30 -10.06 -10.71 -39.72
C LYS A 30 -9.94 -9.41 -38.94
N SER A 31 -8.71 -9.02 -38.62
CA SER A 31 -8.39 -7.73 -38.02
C SER A 31 -8.45 -6.63 -39.08
N SER A 32 -8.92 -5.45 -38.69
CA SER A 32 -8.84 -4.23 -39.50
C SER A 32 -7.42 -3.68 -39.63
N GLY A 33 -6.51 -4.06 -38.72
CA GLY A 33 -5.12 -3.60 -38.69
C GLY A 33 -4.94 -2.13 -38.30
N THR A 34 -5.99 -1.44 -37.85
CA THR A 34 -5.94 -0.01 -37.53
C THR A 34 -6.84 0.37 -36.37
N ASN A 35 -6.39 1.31 -35.53
CA ASN A 35 -7.18 1.83 -34.41
C ASN A 35 -8.39 2.68 -34.84
N LYS A 36 -8.52 3.01 -36.13
CA LYS A 36 -9.64 3.77 -36.69
C LYS A 36 -10.90 2.92 -36.92
N THR A 37 -10.76 1.60 -36.92
CA THR A 37 -11.84 0.67 -37.21
C THR A 37 -12.03 -0.24 -35.99
N ASP A 38 -13.28 -0.39 -35.56
CA ASP A 38 -13.63 -1.30 -34.47
C ASP A 38 -13.75 -2.73 -35.00
N ASP A 39 -12.96 -3.65 -34.44
CA ASP A 39 -12.97 -5.07 -34.79
C ASP A 39 -14.05 -5.86 -34.02
N ALA A 40 -14.68 -5.27 -33.00
CA ALA A 40 -15.71 -5.94 -32.21
C ALA A 40 -16.90 -6.50 -33.03
N PRO A 41 -17.41 -5.84 -34.11
CA PRO A 41 -18.43 -6.42 -34.98
C PRO A 41 -17.99 -7.70 -35.70
N ALA A 42 -16.73 -7.77 -36.14
CA ALA A 42 -16.18 -8.97 -36.78
C ALA A 42 -16.06 -10.12 -35.78
N ILE A 43 -15.60 -9.81 -34.56
CA ILE A 43 -15.53 -10.76 -33.45
C ILE A 43 -16.93 -11.33 -33.14
N ARG A 44 -17.93 -10.47 -32.93
CA ARG A 44 -19.32 -10.90 -32.64
C ARG A 44 -19.90 -11.76 -33.76
N THR A 45 -19.63 -11.44 -35.02
CA THR A 45 -20.08 -12.24 -36.17
C THR A 45 -19.46 -13.63 -36.14
N ALA A 46 -18.15 -13.75 -35.90
CA ALA A 46 -17.48 -15.04 -35.81
C ALA A 46 -18.06 -15.92 -34.70
N PHE A 47 -18.35 -15.35 -33.52
CA PHE A 47 -18.97 -16.09 -32.42
C PHE A 47 -20.44 -16.41 -32.67
N LYS A 48 -21.20 -15.57 -33.37
CA LYS A 48 -22.56 -15.91 -33.80
C LYS A 48 -22.56 -17.12 -34.75
N GLU A 49 -21.53 -17.23 -35.59
CA GLU A 49 -21.43 -18.26 -36.61
C GLU A 49 -20.79 -19.58 -36.15
N CYS A 50 -19.83 -19.51 -35.23
CA CYS A 50 -19.03 -20.64 -34.77
C CYS A 50 -19.09 -20.84 -33.24
N GLY A 51 -19.97 -20.14 -32.53
CA GLY A 51 -20.13 -20.24 -31.08
C GLY A 51 -20.87 -21.49 -30.60
N ARG A 52 -21.23 -22.41 -31.50
CA ARG A 52 -21.81 -23.71 -31.15
C ARG A 52 -21.15 -24.81 -31.98
N HIS A 53 -20.50 -25.77 -31.33
CA HIS A 53 -19.75 -26.88 -31.98
C HIS A 53 -18.72 -26.41 -33.02
N GLY A 54 -18.16 -25.20 -32.83
CA GLY A 54 -17.27 -24.57 -33.77
C GLY A 54 -15.87 -24.31 -33.21
N LYS A 55 -15.06 -23.64 -34.02
CA LYS A 55 -13.76 -23.10 -33.65
C LYS A 55 -13.67 -21.63 -34.07
N VAL A 56 -13.20 -20.76 -33.18
CA VAL A 56 -12.93 -19.35 -33.45
C VAL A 56 -11.43 -19.09 -33.31
N ILE A 57 -10.82 -18.42 -34.29
CA ILE A 57 -9.38 -18.16 -34.33
C ILE A 57 -9.12 -16.65 -34.39
N PHE A 58 -8.34 -16.16 -33.43
CA PHE A 58 -7.65 -14.87 -33.49
C PHE A 58 -6.23 -15.11 -34.01
N GLU A 59 -5.95 -14.63 -35.22
CA GLU A 59 -4.62 -14.70 -35.85
C GLU A 59 -3.59 -13.86 -35.08
N PRO A 60 -2.28 -14.10 -35.25
CA PRO A 60 -1.20 -13.36 -34.55
C PRO A 60 -1.06 -11.92 -35.07
N THR A 61 -2.06 -11.09 -34.76
CA THR A 61 -2.17 -9.67 -35.11
C THR A 61 -2.85 -8.90 -33.97
N THR A 62 -2.89 -7.58 -34.06
CA THR A 62 -3.62 -6.73 -33.12
C THR A 62 -5.06 -6.51 -33.61
N TYR A 63 -6.02 -6.69 -32.70
CA TYR A 63 -7.42 -6.38 -32.89
C TYR A 63 -7.77 -5.14 -32.06
N TYR A 64 -8.35 -4.13 -32.69
CA TYR A 64 -8.74 -2.89 -32.03
C TYR A 64 -10.21 -2.97 -31.60
N VAL A 65 -10.44 -3.16 -30.30
CA VAL A 65 -11.77 -3.38 -29.74
C VAL A 65 -12.27 -2.09 -29.09
N ASN A 66 -13.15 -1.39 -29.79
CA ASN A 66 -13.65 -0.06 -29.40
C ASN A 66 -15.13 -0.08 -28.95
N SER A 67 -15.81 -1.22 -29.07
CA SER A 67 -17.14 -1.44 -28.50
C SER A 67 -17.18 -2.68 -27.61
N VAL A 68 -18.15 -2.70 -26.69
CA VAL A 68 -18.32 -3.80 -25.72
C VAL A 68 -18.52 -5.14 -26.43
N LEU A 69 -17.97 -6.19 -25.85
CA LEU A 69 -18.16 -7.57 -26.29
C LEU A 69 -19.06 -8.28 -25.29
N SER A 70 -20.16 -8.86 -25.78
CA SER A 70 -21.02 -9.75 -25.00
C SER A 70 -21.18 -11.04 -25.81
N ILE A 71 -20.45 -12.07 -25.41
CA ILE A 71 -20.37 -13.35 -26.09
C ILE A 71 -20.81 -14.43 -25.10
N THR A 72 -22.09 -14.74 -25.11
CA THR A 72 -22.71 -15.71 -24.21
C THR A 72 -23.21 -16.92 -25.01
N ASP A 73 -23.77 -17.90 -24.30
CA ASP A 73 -24.47 -19.05 -24.91
C ASP A 73 -23.59 -19.91 -25.83
N LEU A 74 -22.27 -19.88 -25.57
CA LEU A 74 -21.33 -20.76 -26.25
C LEU A 74 -21.59 -22.21 -25.84
N GLU A 75 -21.48 -23.13 -26.79
CA GLU A 75 -21.66 -24.56 -26.55
C GLU A 75 -20.59 -25.34 -27.31
N ASP A 76 -19.72 -26.04 -26.59
CA ASP A 76 -18.69 -26.89 -27.19
C ASP A 76 -17.83 -26.15 -28.23
N VAL A 77 -17.11 -25.12 -27.81
CA VAL A 77 -16.35 -24.22 -28.71
C VAL A 77 -14.87 -24.25 -28.41
N ASP A 78 -14.06 -24.30 -29.46
CA ASP A 78 -12.61 -24.03 -29.38
C ASP A 78 -12.33 -22.56 -29.69
N ILE A 79 -11.62 -21.86 -28.82
CA ILE A 79 -11.22 -20.46 -29.02
C ILE A 79 -9.69 -20.40 -29.00
N ASP A 80 -9.10 -20.12 -30.15
CA ASP A 80 -7.66 -20.10 -30.38
C ASP A 80 -7.21 -18.63 -30.45
N VAL A 81 -6.45 -18.17 -29.45
CA VAL A 81 -6.04 -16.77 -29.32
C VAL A 81 -4.53 -16.63 -29.51
N GLN A 82 -4.11 -16.22 -30.70
CA GLN A 82 -2.68 -15.99 -31.00
C GLN A 82 -2.33 -14.51 -31.11
N GLY A 83 -3.34 -13.64 -31.22
CA GLY A 83 -3.20 -12.19 -31.35
C GLY A 83 -3.35 -11.41 -30.05
N GLU A 84 -3.34 -10.08 -30.19
CA GLU A 84 -3.57 -9.13 -29.11
C GLU A 84 -4.92 -8.42 -29.31
N LEU A 85 -5.81 -8.48 -28.32
CA LEU A 85 -7.02 -7.68 -28.27
C LEU A 85 -6.73 -6.41 -27.46
N LEU A 86 -6.69 -5.26 -28.11
CA LEU A 86 -6.44 -3.96 -27.49
C LEU A 86 -7.75 -3.22 -27.26
N TYR A 87 -8.09 -2.96 -26.00
CA TYR A 87 -9.36 -2.35 -25.60
C TYR A 87 -9.24 -0.83 -25.40
N TRP A 88 -10.14 -0.06 -26.01
CA TRP A 88 -10.29 1.39 -25.75
C TRP A 88 -11.73 1.67 -25.33
N LEU A 89 -11.98 2.01 -24.06
CA LEU A 89 -13.36 1.93 -23.53
C LEU A 89 -13.90 3.28 -23.08
N ASN A 90 -14.75 3.82 -23.96
CA ASN A 90 -15.76 4.83 -23.66
C ASN A 90 -17.14 4.19 -23.35
N ALA A 91 -17.22 2.85 -23.29
CA ALA A 91 -18.44 2.09 -23.07
C ALA A 91 -18.16 0.84 -22.21
N SER A 92 -19.09 0.48 -21.33
CA SER A 92 -19.00 -0.70 -20.47
C SER A 92 -20.39 -1.29 -20.18
N LEU A 93 -20.45 -2.57 -19.82
CA LEU A 93 -21.67 -3.28 -19.47
C LEU A 93 -21.76 -3.46 -17.94
N PRO A 94 -22.96 -3.44 -17.33
CA PRO A 94 -23.10 -3.74 -15.92
C PRO A 94 -22.72 -5.19 -15.62
N VAL A 95 -21.95 -5.41 -14.55
CA VAL A 95 -21.58 -6.77 -14.09
C VAL A 95 -22.76 -7.45 -13.37
N GLY A 96 -23.68 -6.67 -12.82
CA GLY A 96 -24.78 -7.19 -11.99
C GLY A 96 -24.39 -7.45 -10.52
N TYR A 97 -23.15 -7.14 -10.15
CA TYR A 97 -22.67 -7.08 -8.77
C TYR A 97 -22.08 -5.68 -8.51
N GLN A 98 -22.44 -5.08 -7.39
CA GLN A 98 -22.24 -3.67 -7.05
C GLN A 98 -22.74 -2.71 -8.19
N ASN A 99 -22.12 -1.54 -8.39
CA ASN A 99 -22.27 -0.73 -9.62
C ASN A 99 -21.08 -0.93 -10.58
N GLN A 100 -20.46 -2.11 -10.52
CA GLN A 100 -19.28 -2.41 -11.32
C GLN A 100 -19.66 -2.61 -12.78
N SER A 101 -18.73 -2.31 -13.67
CA SER A 101 -18.90 -2.50 -15.10
C SER A 101 -17.79 -3.36 -15.69
N THR A 102 -17.99 -3.88 -16.90
CA THR A 102 -17.04 -4.76 -17.60
C THR A 102 -16.94 -4.40 -19.08
N ALA A 103 -15.78 -4.64 -19.66
CA ALA A 103 -15.49 -4.45 -21.07
C ALA A 103 -16.01 -5.58 -21.96
N PHE A 104 -15.94 -6.80 -21.42
CA PHE A 104 -16.14 -8.03 -22.16
C PHE A 104 -16.80 -9.07 -21.26
N VAL A 105 -17.96 -9.57 -21.67
CA VAL A 105 -18.59 -10.76 -21.09
C VAL A 105 -18.36 -11.97 -22.00
N LEU A 106 -17.84 -13.06 -21.45
CA LEU A 106 -17.72 -14.36 -22.14
C LEU A 106 -18.33 -15.48 -21.30
N GLY A 107 -19.17 -16.33 -21.89
CA GLY A 107 -19.90 -17.38 -21.17
C GLY A 107 -20.37 -18.54 -22.04
N GLY A 108 -20.56 -19.71 -21.43
CA GLY A 108 -21.07 -20.90 -22.11
C GLY A 108 -20.57 -22.21 -21.51
N ASN A 109 -20.97 -23.31 -22.12
CA ASN A 109 -20.66 -24.66 -21.67
C ASN A 109 -19.64 -25.35 -22.58
N ASN A 110 -18.70 -26.09 -21.99
CA ASN A 110 -17.68 -26.85 -22.69
C ASN A 110 -16.84 -25.98 -23.66
N VAL A 111 -16.38 -24.83 -23.19
CA VAL A 111 -15.55 -23.88 -23.95
C VAL A 111 -14.07 -24.13 -23.64
N ARG A 112 -13.25 -24.24 -24.68
CA ARG A 112 -11.79 -24.45 -24.58
C ARG A 112 -11.06 -23.26 -25.17
N ILE A 113 -10.50 -22.42 -24.31
CA ILE A 113 -9.77 -21.21 -24.70
C ILE A 113 -8.27 -21.48 -24.54
N ASP A 114 -7.50 -21.32 -25.63
CA ASP A 114 -6.05 -21.47 -25.61
C ASP A 114 -5.36 -20.22 -26.18
N GLY A 115 -4.56 -19.57 -25.34
CA GLY A 115 -3.74 -18.43 -25.69
C GLY A 115 -2.32 -18.78 -26.16
N HIS A 116 -1.90 -20.04 -26.09
CA HIS A 116 -0.55 -20.49 -26.47
C HIS A 116 0.61 -19.73 -25.80
N GLY A 117 0.36 -19.05 -24.67
CA GLY A 117 1.35 -18.21 -23.99
C GLY A 117 1.66 -16.88 -24.71
N VAL A 118 0.93 -16.53 -25.76
CA VAL A 118 1.12 -15.31 -26.57
C VAL A 118 -0.16 -14.48 -26.72
N GLY A 119 -1.32 -15.14 -26.75
CA GLY A 119 -2.65 -14.54 -26.83
C GLY A 119 -2.87 -13.55 -25.70
N THR A 120 -3.07 -12.29 -26.05
CA THR A 120 -3.03 -11.17 -25.11
C THR A 120 -4.33 -10.38 -25.13
N LEU A 121 -4.92 -10.16 -23.95
CA LEU A 121 -5.94 -9.15 -23.75
C LEU A 121 -5.24 -7.95 -23.10
N ASN A 122 -5.17 -6.81 -23.80
CA ASN A 122 -4.54 -5.58 -23.33
C ASN A 122 -5.60 -4.53 -23.05
N GLY A 123 -5.81 -4.24 -21.76
CA GLY A 123 -6.82 -3.29 -21.30
C GLY A 123 -6.47 -1.83 -21.56
N ASN A 124 -5.27 -1.53 -22.04
CA ASN A 124 -4.79 -0.16 -22.25
C ASN A 124 -4.97 0.72 -20.99
N GLY A 125 -4.75 0.14 -19.81
CA GLY A 125 -5.09 0.72 -18.51
C GLY A 125 -4.29 1.95 -18.10
N ASP A 126 -3.17 2.28 -18.74
CA ASP A 126 -2.33 3.42 -18.34
C ASP A 126 -3.08 4.76 -18.31
N TYR A 127 -4.02 4.95 -19.23
CA TYR A 127 -4.87 6.14 -19.22
C TYR A 127 -5.77 6.16 -17.98
N TRP A 128 -6.41 5.02 -17.67
CA TRP A 128 -7.22 4.85 -16.47
C TRP A 128 -6.41 5.05 -15.20
N TYR A 129 -5.20 4.54 -15.12
CA TYR A 129 -4.34 4.64 -13.94
C TYR A 129 -3.95 6.09 -13.64
N GLN A 130 -3.60 6.87 -14.67
CA GLN A 130 -3.29 8.29 -14.52
C GLN A 130 -4.53 9.13 -14.21
N TRP A 131 -5.66 8.79 -14.83
CA TRP A 131 -6.91 9.52 -14.66
C TRP A 131 -7.51 9.28 -13.27
N ILE A 132 -7.52 8.04 -12.80
CA ILE A 132 -8.16 7.67 -11.52
C ILE A 132 -7.45 8.31 -10.33
N LYS A 133 -6.12 8.46 -10.38
CA LYS A 133 -5.33 9.17 -9.35
C LYS A 133 -5.70 10.64 -9.17
N LYS A 134 -6.38 11.26 -10.15
CA LYS A 134 -6.82 12.66 -10.10
C LYS A 134 -8.24 12.80 -9.54
N GLN A 135 -8.95 11.69 -9.33
CA GLN A 135 -10.31 11.70 -8.80
C GLN A 135 -10.32 11.71 -7.27
N SER A 136 -11.40 12.18 -6.67
CA SER A 136 -11.61 12.13 -5.21
C SER A 136 -11.78 10.69 -4.70
N ASN A 137 -12.48 9.84 -5.46
CA ASN A 137 -12.52 8.41 -5.27
C ASN A 137 -11.53 7.75 -6.23
N THR A 138 -10.42 7.25 -5.70
CA THR A 138 -9.36 6.60 -6.49
C THR A 138 -9.53 5.07 -6.58
N SER A 139 -10.62 4.51 -6.02
CA SER A 139 -10.84 3.06 -5.86
C SER A 139 -11.93 2.52 -6.81
N ASN A 140 -13.00 1.92 -6.27
CA ASN A 140 -14.18 1.37 -6.98
C ASN A 140 -15.00 2.48 -7.64
N TYR A 141 -14.41 3.13 -8.64
CA TYR A 141 -15.01 4.23 -9.38
C TYR A 141 -16.06 3.70 -10.36
N PRO A 142 -17.32 4.17 -10.30
CA PRO A 142 -18.38 3.69 -11.16
C PRO A 142 -18.04 3.85 -12.65
N GLY A 143 -18.23 2.79 -13.43
CA GLY A 143 -17.98 2.79 -14.87
C GLY A 143 -16.53 2.54 -15.29
N ARG A 144 -15.60 2.39 -14.34
CA ARG A 144 -14.24 1.87 -14.61
C ARG A 144 -14.35 0.36 -14.86
N PRO A 145 -14.15 -0.13 -16.09
CA PRO A 145 -14.54 -1.50 -16.42
C PRO A 145 -13.53 -2.53 -15.90
N HIS A 146 -14.04 -3.69 -15.51
CA HIS A 146 -13.28 -4.93 -15.45
C HIS A 146 -12.86 -5.30 -16.87
N GLN A 147 -11.68 -5.90 -17.02
CA GLN A 147 -11.15 -6.22 -18.34
C GLN A 147 -11.93 -7.36 -19.00
N ILE A 148 -12.28 -8.40 -18.25
CA ILE A 148 -13.19 -9.45 -18.72
C ILE A 148 -14.00 -10.02 -17.56
N THR A 149 -15.24 -10.38 -17.86
CA THR A 149 -16.13 -11.16 -16.99
C THR A 149 -16.43 -12.49 -17.66
N PHE A 150 -15.95 -13.58 -17.08
CA PHE A 150 -16.39 -14.93 -17.42
C PHE A 150 -17.68 -15.20 -16.65
N ASN A 151 -18.82 -15.18 -17.32
CA ASN A 151 -20.14 -15.35 -16.70
C ASN A 151 -20.83 -16.60 -17.25
N GLY A 152 -21.09 -17.59 -16.40
CA GLY A 152 -21.72 -18.83 -16.84
C GLY A 152 -20.77 -19.74 -17.62
N LEU A 153 -19.47 -19.77 -17.26
CA LEU A 153 -18.51 -20.64 -17.91
C LEU A 153 -18.47 -21.99 -17.20
N THR A 154 -18.97 -23.05 -17.85
CA THR A 154 -19.11 -24.39 -17.24
C THR A 154 -18.39 -25.47 -18.02
N ASN A 155 -17.86 -26.49 -17.33
CA ASN A 155 -17.15 -27.61 -17.97
C ASN A 155 -16.02 -27.16 -18.91
N SER A 156 -15.32 -26.07 -18.57
CA SER A 156 -14.51 -25.30 -19.50
C SER A 156 -13.06 -25.19 -19.06
N ILE A 157 -12.19 -24.83 -20.00
CA ILE A 157 -10.78 -24.56 -19.72
C ILE A 157 -10.33 -23.27 -20.38
N VAL A 158 -9.61 -22.45 -19.62
CA VAL A 158 -8.94 -21.24 -20.08
C VAL A 158 -7.45 -21.44 -19.86
N LYS A 159 -6.66 -21.41 -20.92
CA LYS A 159 -5.24 -21.72 -20.84
C LYS A 159 -4.39 -20.70 -21.57
N GLY A 160 -3.22 -20.37 -21.02
CA GLY A 160 -2.15 -19.70 -21.77
C GLY A 160 -2.45 -18.26 -22.19
N LEU A 161 -3.48 -17.63 -21.61
CA LEU A 161 -3.82 -16.24 -21.88
C LEU A 161 -2.92 -15.28 -21.08
N ARG A 162 -2.68 -14.12 -21.68
CA ARG A 162 -1.99 -12.99 -21.07
C ARG A 162 -2.95 -11.83 -20.89
N PHE A 163 -2.91 -11.18 -19.74
CA PHE A 163 -3.66 -9.96 -19.45
C PHE A 163 -2.67 -8.84 -19.16
N LEU A 164 -2.77 -7.75 -19.90
CA LEU A 164 -1.92 -6.58 -19.71
C LEU A 164 -2.76 -5.37 -19.36
N ARG A 165 -2.36 -4.66 -18.30
CA ARG A 165 -2.89 -3.35 -17.90
C ARG A 165 -4.41 -3.30 -17.95
N SER A 166 -5.06 -4.15 -17.18
CA SER A 166 -6.52 -4.11 -16.96
C SER A 166 -6.95 -2.70 -16.53
N GLN A 167 -8.12 -2.24 -16.96
CA GLN A 167 -8.59 -0.91 -16.57
C GLN A 167 -8.87 -0.86 -15.07
N MET A 168 -9.47 -1.93 -14.51
CA MET A 168 -9.71 -2.19 -13.08
C MET A 168 -9.43 -3.67 -12.78
N TRP A 169 -10.37 -4.44 -12.22
CA TRP A 169 -10.23 -5.88 -12.01
C TRP A 169 -9.96 -6.57 -13.35
N THR A 170 -9.05 -7.54 -13.35
CA THR A 170 -8.65 -8.24 -14.57
C THR A 170 -9.71 -9.24 -14.98
N MET A 171 -10.06 -10.17 -14.08
CA MET A 171 -11.06 -11.20 -14.34
C MET A 171 -12.10 -11.26 -13.22
N SER A 172 -13.37 -11.12 -13.62
CA SER A 172 -14.50 -11.50 -12.78
C SER A 172 -15.04 -12.84 -13.25
N ILE A 173 -15.02 -13.86 -12.40
CA ILE A 173 -15.47 -15.22 -12.71
C ILE A 173 -16.76 -15.46 -11.92
N ILE A 174 -17.88 -15.46 -12.64
CA ILE A 174 -19.23 -15.42 -12.06
C ILE A 174 -20.03 -16.61 -12.60
N HIS A 175 -20.82 -17.27 -11.76
CA HIS A 175 -21.69 -18.40 -12.15
C HIS A 175 -20.95 -19.50 -12.92
N SER A 176 -19.69 -19.74 -12.58
CA SER A 176 -18.83 -20.67 -13.30
C SER A 176 -18.63 -21.95 -12.50
N TYR A 177 -18.60 -23.08 -13.19
CA TYR A 177 -18.62 -24.40 -12.55
C TYR A 177 -17.72 -25.39 -13.28
N ASP A 178 -17.07 -26.29 -12.54
CA ASP A 178 -16.32 -27.43 -13.10
C ASP A 178 -15.31 -27.00 -14.18
N SER A 179 -14.55 -25.93 -13.89
CA SER A 179 -13.72 -25.26 -14.89
C SER A 179 -12.31 -24.97 -14.38
N ALA A 180 -11.36 -24.87 -15.31
CA ALA A 180 -9.94 -24.70 -15.00
C ALA A 180 -9.32 -23.50 -15.72
N TRP A 181 -8.46 -22.76 -15.02
CA TRP A 181 -7.62 -21.71 -15.56
C TRP A 181 -6.14 -22.06 -15.34
N GLN A 182 -5.40 -22.22 -16.43
CA GLN A 182 -4.04 -22.73 -16.40
C GLN A 182 -3.07 -21.82 -17.16
N ASP A 183 -1.84 -21.71 -16.68
CA ASP A 183 -0.76 -21.00 -17.38
C ASP A 183 -1.11 -19.54 -17.70
N ILE A 184 -1.77 -18.85 -16.76
CA ILE A 184 -2.23 -17.47 -16.95
C ILE A 184 -1.18 -16.47 -16.49
N PHE A 185 -0.92 -15.48 -17.33
CA PHE A 185 -0.02 -14.37 -17.00
C PHE A 185 -0.80 -13.06 -16.91
N ILE A 186 -0.65 -12.33 -15.81
CA ILE A 186 -1.25 -11.01 -15.61
C ILE A 186 -0.14 -10.02 -15.28
N ASN A 187 -0.11 -8.90 -15.99
CA ASN A 187 0.78 -7.78 -15.67
C ASN A 187 0.05 -6.45 -15.79
N ASN A 188 -0.33 -5.92 -14.63
CA ASN A 188 -0.99 -4.63 -14.45
C ASN A 188 -0.03 -3.56 -13.90
N THR A 189 1.28 -3.76 -14.03
CA THR A 189 2.26 -2.71 -13.75
C THR A 189 2.09 -1.61 -14.79
N GLY A 190 1.61 -0.45 -14.33
CA GLY A 190 1.48 0.73 -15.17
C GLY A 190 2.84 1.25 -15.65
N ASN A 191 2.87 1.78 -16.86
CA ASN A 191 4.08 2.35 -17.46
C ASN A 191 4.51 3.67 -16.80
N VAL A 192 3.55 4.38 -16.18
CA VAL A 192 3.77 5.71 -15.57
C VAL A 192 3.43 5.73 -14.09
N VAL A 193 2.28 5.16 -13.72
CA VAL A 193 1.81 5.10 -12.33
C VAL A 193 1.16 3.75 -12.04
N SER A 194 1.35 3.27 -10.82
CA SER A 194 0.59 2.13 -10.28
C SER A 194 -0.88 2.48 -10.07
N SER A 195 -1.78 1.47 -10.07
CA SER A 195 -3.20 1.66 -9.78
C SER A 195 -3.73 0.61 -8.81
N SER A 196 -4.56 1.07 -7.87
CA SER A 196 -5.40 0.20 -7.03
C SER A 196 -6.51 -0.46 -7.85
N ASN A 197 -7.11 -1.51 -7.27
CA ASN A 197 -8.20 -2.31 -7.83
C ASN A 197 -7.85 -2.88 -9.20
N THR A 198 -6.65 -3.45 -9.31
CA THR A 198 -6.17 -4.19 -10.49
C THR A 198 -6.11 -5.69 -10.20
N ASP A 199 -7.14 -6.20 -9.52
CA ASP A 199 -7.28 -7.55 -9.02
C ASP A 199 -6.99 -8.59 -10.12
N GLY A 200 -6.34 -9.70 -9.77
CA GLY A 200 -5.98 -10.76 -10.72
C GLY A 200 -7.21 -11.57 -11.15
N ALA A 201 -7.88 -12.20 -10.19
CA ALA A 201 -9.16 -12.86 -10.41
C ALA A 201 -10.05 -12.78 -9.18
N ASP A 202 -11.32 -12.49 -9.42
CA ASP A 202 -12.38 -12.46 -8.42
C ASP A 202 -13.43 -13.52 -8.74
N THR A 203 -13.69 -14.47 -7.84
CA THR A 203 -14.75 -15.48 -8.02
C THR A 203 -16.02 -15.09 -7.28
N PHE A 204 -17.16 -15.38 -7.90
CA PHE A 204 -18.51 -15.12 -7.37
C PHE A 204 -19.45 -16.24 -7.77
N PHE A 205 -20.31 -16.71 -6.87
CA PHE A 205 -21.37 -17.68 -7.15
C PHE A 205 -20.86 -18.85 -8.01
N SER A 206 -19.70 -19.40 -7.66
CA SER A 206 -18.95 -20.33 -8.50
C SER A 206 -18.45 -21.50 -7.67
N SER A 207 -18.35 -22.69 -8.28
CA SER A 207 -17.89 -23.89 -7.58
C SER A 207 -17.01 -24.79 -8.42
N ASN A 208 -16.15 -25.56 -7.75
CA ASN A 208 -15.28 -26.55 -8.36
C ASN A 208 -14.36 -25.95 -9.43
N LEU A 209 -13.57 -24.95 -9.02
CA LEU A 209 -12.65 -24.24 -9.92
C LEU A 209 -11.20 -24.57 -9.60
N LEU A 210 -10.42 -24.79 -10.66
CA LEU A 210 -8.96 -24.98 -10.57
C LEU A 210 -8.23 -23.78 -11.18
N PHE A 211 -7.32 -23.20 -10.41
CA PHE A 211 -6.38 -22.17 -10.85
C PHE A 211 -4.97 -22.74 -10.67
N LYS A 212 -4.18 -22.84 -11.75
CA LYS A 212 -2.86 -23.47 -11.69
C LYS A 212 -1.83 -22.76 -12.55
N ASN A 213 -0.62 -22.59 -12.01
CA ASN A 213 0.51 -21.99 -12.73
C ASN A 213 0.23 -20.56 -13.19
N TRP A 214 -0.19 -19.70 -12.26
CA TRP A 214 -0.43 -18.29 -12.53
C TRP A 214 0.79 -17.44 -12.16
N THR A 215 0.99 -16.36 -12.92
CA THR A 215 1.94 -15.30 -12.56
C THR A 215 1.20 -13.96 -12.61
N VAL A 216 1.13 -13.25 -11.48
CA VAL A 216 0.33 -12.02 -11.35
C VAL A 216 1.17 -10.88 -10.80
N TYR A 217 1.32 -9.81 -11.59
CA TYR A 217 1.83 -8.52 -11.16
C TYR A 217 0.67 -7.53 -11.13
N ASN A 218 0.33 -7.01 -9.96
CA ASN A 218 -0.78 -6.07 -9.83
C ASN A 218 -0.66 -5.13 -8.63
N GLY A 219 -1.67 -4.28 -8.44
CA GLY A 219 -1.76 -3.32 -7.33
C GLY A 219 -2.87 -3.62 -6.32
N ASP A 220 -3.49 -4.81 -6.39
CA ASP A 220 -4.59 -5.22 -5.50
C ASP A 220 -4.57 -6.76 -5.28
N ASP A 221 -5.68 -7.38 -4.89
CA ASP A 221 -5.79 -8.84 -4.69
C ASP A 221 -5.27 -9.63 -5.90
N SER A 222 -4.31 -10.53 -5.69
CA SER A 222 -3.84 -11.42 -6.76
C SER A 222 -4.88 -12.50 -7.08
N PHE A 223 -5.62 -12.93 -6.05
CA PHE A 223 -6.80 -13.76 -6.16
C PHE A 223 -7.77 -13.42 -5.03
N SER A 224 -9.07 -13.38 -5.30
CA SER A 224 -10.09 -13.10 -4.30
C SER A 224 -11.30 -14.03 -4.46
N ALA A 225 -11.59 -14.84 -3.44
CA ALA A 225 -12.83 -15.59 -3.37
C ALA A 225 -13.92 -14.72 -2.71
N LYS A 226 -14.90 -14.23 -3.48
CA LYS A 226 -16.01 -13.42 -2.96
C LYS A 226 -17.27 -14.27 -2.78
N ALA A 227 -18.42 -13.60 -2.68
CA ALA A 227 -19.74 -14.16 -2.40
C ALA A 227 -20.00 -15.51 -3.09
N ASN A 228 -20.35 -16.52 -2.29
CA ASN A 228 -20.76 -17.86 -2.73
C ASN A 228 -19.73 -18.57 -3.62
N SER A 229 -18.45 -18.45 -3.25
CA SER A 229 -17.35 -19.18 -3.90
C SER A 229 -17.01 -20.45 -3.11
N THR A 230 -17.15 -21.62 -3.73
CA THR A 230 -16.93 -22.90 -3.03
C THR A 230 -16.02 -23.84 -3.81
N ASN A 231 -15.30 -24.74 -3.12
CA ASN A 231 -14.46 -25.76 -3.75
C ASN A 231 -13.45 -25.17 -4.76
N ILE A 232 -12.67 -24.20 -4.30
CA ILE A 232 -11.69 -23.48 -5.12
C ILE A 232 -10.30 -24.01 -4.82
N THR A 233 -9.54 -24.37 -5.85
CA THR A 233 -8.16 -24.85 -5.71
C THR A 233 -7.20 -23.97 -6.50
N LEU A 234 -6.23 -23.36 -5.82
CA LEU A 234 -5.19 -22.49 -6.38
C LEU A 234 -3.81 -23.11 -6.16
N LEU A 235 -3.06 -23.39 -7.23
CA LEU A 235 -1.82 -24.15 -7.16
C LEU A 235 -0.67 -23.49 -7.91
N ASP A 236 0.54 -23.71 -7.41
CA ASP A 236 1.80 -23.52 -8.14
C ASP A 236 1.92 -22.12 -8.78
N SER A 237 1.63 -21.05 -8.03
CA SER A 237 1.48 -19.69 -8.59
C SER A 237 2.40 -18.67 -7.93
N HIS A 238 2.70 -17.59 -8.64
CA HIS A 238 3.60 -16.51 -8.22
C HIS A 238 2.89 -15.15 -8.26
N PHE A 239 2.87 -14.46 -7.11
CA PHE A 239 2.17 -13.19 -6.94
C PHE A 239 3.12 -12.07 -6.51
N TYR A 240 3.02 -10.91 -7.18
CA TYR A 240 3.95 -9.80 -7.06
C TYR A 240 3.22 -8.47 -6.78
N HIS A 241 3.74 -7.66 -5.84
CA HIS A 241 3.36 -6.27 -5.49
C HIS A 241 1.94 -6.02 -4.91
N GLY A 242 0.96 -6.83 -5.28
CA GLY A 242 -0.45 -6.66 -4.92
C GLY A 242 -0.76 -6.97 -3.45
N LEU A 243 -2.00 -7.35 -3.15
CA LEU A 243 -2.44 -7.66 -1.79
C LEU A 243 -2.38 -9.15 -1.43
N GLY A 244 -2.12 -10.05 -2.39
CA GLY A 244 -2.09 -11.50 -2.16
C GLY A 244 -3.46 -12.16 -2.30
N ILE A 245 -3.72 -13.22 -1.52
CA ILE A 245 -4.98 -13.97 -1.58
C ILE A 245 -5.99 -13.41 -0.59
N ALA A 246 -7.14 -12.94 -1.07
CA ALA A 246 -8.26 -12.52 -0.24
C ALA A 246 -9.35 -13.59 -0.16
N ILE A 247 -9.90 -13.77 1.03
CA ILE A 247 -11.25 -14.32 1.22
C ILE A 247 -12.18 -13.14 1.47
N GLY A 248 -12.95 -12.78 0.45
CA GLY A 248 -13.93 -11.71 0.49
C GLY A 248 -13.52 -10.43 -0.24
N SER A 249 -14.17 -9.30 0.03
CA SER A 249 -15.12 -9.11 1.13
C SER A 249 -16.38 -9.98 0.99
N ILE A 250 -16.81 -10.58 2.10
CA ILE A 250 -18.14 -11.22 2.24
C ILE A 250 -19.06 -10.37 3.11
N GLY A 251 -20.37 -10.54 2.95
CA GLY A 251 -21.42 -9.74 3.60
C GLY A 251 -21.78 -8.48 2.82
N GLN A 252 -21.63 -8.48 1.49
CA GLN A 252 -21.69 -7.25 0.69
C GLN A 252 -23.06 -6.55 0.69
N TYR A 253 -24.13 -7.33 0.70
CA TYR A 253 -25.49 -6.83 0.56
C TYR A 253 -26.33 -7.09 1.79
N ASP A 254 -27.07 -6.07 2.20
CA ASP A 254 -28.06 -6.17 3.27
C ASP A 254 -29.06 -7.30 3.00
N GLN A 255 -29.40 -8.05 4.05
CA GLN A 255 -30.30 -9.21 4.01
C GLN A 255 -29.86 -10.34 3.07
N GLN A 256 -28.61 -10.34 2.60
CA GLN A 256 -28.03 -11.45 1.87
C GLN A 256 -27.13 -12.27 2.79
N PHE A 257 -27.05 -13.57 2.49
CA PHE A 257 -26.14 -14.49 3.15
C PHE A 257 -25.10 -14.97 2.15
N GLU A 258 -23.83 -14.75 2.44
CA GLU A 258 -22.72 -15.07 1.53
C GLU A 258 -21.77 -16.08 2.17
N THR A 259 -21.34 -17.10 1.42
CA THR A 259 -20.37 -18.09 1.90
C THR A 259 -19.09 -18.13 1.07
N VAL A 260 -17.99 -18.51 1.71
CA VAL A 260 -16.78 -19.00 1.03
C VAL A 260 -16.33 -20.28 1.70
N GLU A 261 -16.29 -21.38 0.97
CA GLU A 261 -16.09 -22.71 1.57
C GLU A 261 -15.12 -23.56 0.77
N ASN A 262 -14.31 -24.37 1.46
CA ASN A 262 -13.42 -25.35 0.83
C ASN A 262 -12.42 -24.69 -0.16
N PHE A 263 -11.75 -23.64 0.27
CA PHE A 263 -10.65 -23.04 -0.48
C PHE A 263 -9.33 -23.76 -0.17
N ARG A 264 -8.58 -24.12 -1.20
CA ARG A 264 -7.25 -24.69 -1.07
C ARG A 264 -6.25 -23.85 -1.85
N ALA A 265 -5.15 -23.44 -1.21
CA ALA A 265 -3.98 -22.91 -1.91
C ALA A 265 -2.71 -23.69 -1.54
N GLU A 266 -1.93 -24.09 -2.54
CA GLU A 266 -0.68 -24.82 -2.33
C GLU A 266 0.43 -24.38 -3.28
N ASN A 267 1.66 -24.30 -2.76
CA ASN A 267 2.86 -23.89 -3.50
C ASN A 267 2.70 -22.50 -4.14
N ILE A 268 2.36 -21.52 -3.30
CA ILE A 268 2.21 -20.13 -3.76
C ILE A 268 3.42 -19.33 -3.30
N TYR A 269 4.04 -18.64 -4.24
CA TYR A 269 5.14 -17.72 -4.00
C TYR A 269 4.62 -16.29 -3.98
N PHE A 270 5.05 -15.52 -2.99
CA PHE A 270 4.69 -14.12 -2.82
C PHE A 270 5.94 -13.25 -2.75
N GLU A 271 5.94 -12.16 -3.52
CA GLU A 271 7.01 -11.17 -3.50
C GLU A 271 6.41 -9.76 -3.48
N ASP A 272 6.83 -8.97 -2.48
CA ASP A 272 6.36 -7.58 -2.31
C ASP A 272 4.82 -7.43 -2.24
N THR A 273 4.09 -8.50 -1.95
CA THR A 273 2.66 -8.39 -1.68
C THR A 273 2.44 -7.79 -0.28
N LEU A 274 1.28 -7.17 -0.08
CA LEU A 274 0.77 -6.90 1.26
C LEU A 274 0.54 -8.27 1.91
N HIS A 275 -0.63 -8.87 1.79
CA HIS A 275 -0.90 -10.16 2.42
C HIS A 275 -0.31 -11.35 1.65
N ALA A 276 -0.07 -12.46 2.35
CA ALA A 276 -0.02 -13.76 1.67
C ALA A 276 -1.45 -14.29 1.53
N PHE A 277 -2.19 -14.25 2.64
CA PHE A 277 -3.58 -14.63 2.73
C PHE A 277 -4.26 -13.78 3.80
N TYR A 278 -5.47 -13.29 3.53
CA TYR A 278 -6.26 -12.52 4.49
C TYR A 278 -7.76 -12.65 4.23
N ALA A 279 -8.58 -12.34 5.22
CA ALA A 279 -10.04 -12.36 5.12
C ALA A 279 -10.61 -10.95 5.31
N LYS A 280 -11.64 -10.62 4.52
CA LYS A 280 -12.38 -9.36 4.56
C LYS A 280 -13.85 -9.67 4.78
N THR A 281 -14.46 -9.05 5.77
CA THR A 281 -15.90 -9.13 6.03
C THR A 281 -16.44 -7.72 6.24
N TRP A 282 -17.70 -7.50 5.88
CA TRP A 282 -18.38 -6.24 6.22
C TRP A 282 -18.94 -6.27 7.65
N THR A 283 -19.11 -5.10 8.26
CA THR A 283 -19.46 -4.93 9.68
C THR A 283 -20.96 -4.91 9.97
N ASP A 284 -21.78 -5.46 9.06
CA ASP A 284 -23.25 -5.37 9.09
C ASP A 284 -23.80 -3.93 8.92
N ASP A 285 -22.96 -2.98 8.49
CA ASP A 285 -23.32 -1.59 8.22
C ASP A 285 -23.34 -1.29 6.72
N ARG A 286 -24.53 -0.99 6.20
CA ARG A 286 -24.67 -0.57 4.80
C ARG A 286 -24.13 0.85 4.58
N VAL A 287 -23.06 0.96 3.78
CA VAL A 287 -22.45 2.24 3.38
C VAL A 287 -22.62 2.45 1.87
N GLY A 288 -23.46 3.41 1.49
CA GLY A 288 -23.73 3.79 0.10
C GLY A 288 -24.78 2.92 -0.61
N PHE A 289 -25.08 3.27 -1.87
CA PHE A 289 -25.93 2.46 -2.75
C PHE A 289 -25.56 2.57 -4.25
N PRO A 290 -25.31 1.44 -4.95
CA PRO A 290 -25.04 0.13 -4.35
C PRO A 290 -23.79 0.20 -3.43
N PRO A 291 -23.66 -0.73 -2.47
CA PRO A 291 -22.69 -0.62 -1.38
C PRO A 291 -21.24 -0.84 -1.86
N ASN A 292 -20.61 0.17 -2.48
CA ASN A 292 -19.21 0.06 -2.95
C ASN A 292 -18.16 0.12 -1.82
N GLY A 293 -18.55 0.45 -0.59
CA GLY A 293 -17.65 0.65 0.55
C GLY A 293 -18.16 0.14 1.89
N GLY A 294 -19.22 -0.67 1.93
CA GLY A 294 -19.77 -1.19 3.19
C GLY A 294 -21.09 -1.92 3.04
N GLY A 295 -21.16 -3.17 3.53
CA GLY A 295 -22.29 -4.07 3.45
C GLY A 295 -22.96 -4.37 4.79
N GLY A 296 -24.23 -4.82 4.71
CA GLY A 296 -25.10 -5.24 5.81
C GLY A 296 -25.48 -6.73 5.74
N GLY A 297 -24.66 -7.51 5.05
CA GLY A 297 -24.92 -8.93 4.79
C GLY A 297 -24.29 -9.82 5.85
N LEU A 298 -24.90 -10.97 6.05
CA LEU A 298 -24.36 -12.03 6.91
C LEU A 298 -23.59 -13.04 6.07
N GLY A 299 -22.78 -13.88 6.72
CA GLY A 299 -22.03 -14.90 6.00
C GLY A 299 -21.00 -15.61 6.86
N PHE A 300 -20.34 -16.59 6.26
CA PHE A 300 -19.18 -17.26 6.86
C PHE A 300 -18.16 -17.66 5.82
N ALA A 301 -16.93 -17.90 6.28
CA ALA A 301 -15.89 -18.54 5.51
C ALA A 301 -15.34 -19.75 6.28
N GLU A 302 -15.28 -20.93 5.66
CA GLU A 302 -14.80 -22.15 6.33
C GLU A 302 -13.95 -23.07 5.45
N ASN A 303 -13.20 -23.96 6.12
CA ASN A 303 -12.33 -24.98 5.51
C ASN A 303 -11.30 -24.43 4.50
N MET A 304 -10.61 -23.36 4.91
CA MET A 304 -9.46 -22.81 4.18
C MET A 304 -8.21 -23.66 4.45
N ARG A 305 -7.58 -24.20 3.40
CA ARG A 305 -6.39 -25.05 3.48
C ARG A 305 -5.23 -24.42 2.71
N LEU A 306 -4.23 -23.96 3.44
CA LEU A 306 -3.06 -23.29 2.88
C LEU A 306 -1.81 -24.12 3.17
N LYS A 307 -1.00 -24.40 2.15
CA LYS A 307 0.22 -25.21 2.29
C LYS A 307 1.34 -24.64 1.41
N ASN A 308 2.58 -24.69 1.91
CA ASN A 308 3.76 -24.23 1.17
C ASN A 308 3.58 -22.81 0.59
N LEU A 309 3.10 -21.88 1.41
CA LEU A 309 3.10 -20.46 1.05
C LEU A 309 4.50 -19.91 1.37
N THR A 310 5.23 -19.51 0.33
CA THR A 310 6.60 -19.00 0.45
C THR A 310 6.61 -17.50 0.19
N LYS A 311 7.31 -16.76 1.03
CA LYS A 311 7.26 -15.29 1.02
C LYS A 311 8.67 -14.74 1.15
N HIS A 312 9.08 -13.87 0.23
CA HIS A 312 10.09 -12.86 0.57
C HIS A 312 9.40 -11.76 1.37
N LEU A 313 9.96 -11.39 2.52
CA LEU A 313 9.29 -10.63 3.58
C LEU A 313 8.37 -9.50 3.05
N PRO A 314 7.12 -9.42 3.54
CA PRO A 314 6.11 -8.47 3.06
C PRO A 314 6.33 -7.02 3.41
N ARG A 315 5.72 -6.17 2.59
CA ARG A 315 5.44 -4.77 2.85
C ARG A 315 4.65 -4.52 4.14
N GLU A 316 3.82 -5.46 4.61
CA GLU A 316 3.06 -5.37 5.87
C GLU A 316 3.94 -5.30 7.12
N LEU A 317 5.05 -6.04 7.13
CA LEU A 317 5.99 -5.96 8.25
C LEU A 317 6.69 -4.59 8.24
N ARG A 318 6.84 -3.94 7.08
CA ARG A 318 7.22 -2.52 7.03
C ARG A 318 6.07 -1.63 7.50
N ASP A 319 4.87 -1.76 6.94
CA ASP A 319 3.78 -0.78 7.10
C ASP A 319 3.08 -0.84 8.47
N ILE A 320 2.90 -2.03 9.09
CA ILE A 320 2.39 -2.17 10.46
C ILE A 320 3.37 -1.56 11.46
N ILE A 321 4.66 -1.73 11.20
CA ILE A 321 5.73 -1.20 12.05
C ILE A 321 5.90 0.30 11.81
N PHE A 322 5.83 0.80 10.57
CA PHE A 322 5.76 2.24 10.30
C PHE A 322 4.53 2.89 10.95
N GLY A 323 3.34 2.28 10.89
CA GLY A 323 2.13 2.80 11.51
C GLY A 323 2.23 2.90 13.04
N TYR A 324 2.72 1.87 13.73
CA TYR A 324 2.91 1.90 15.19
C TYR A 324 4.07 2.78 15.66
N LEU A 325 5.10 2.97 14.83
CA LEU A 325 6.23 3.86 15.11
C LEU A 325 5.95 5.33 14.80
N LEU A 326 4.91 5.63 14.01
CA LEU A 326 4.49 6.98 13.64
C LEU A 326 3.26 7.48 14.44
N LEU A 327 2.59 6.61 15.20
CA LEU A 327 1.41 6.98 16.00
C LEU A 327 1.74 7.71 17.31
N GLU A 328 3.01 7.74 17.72
CA GLU A 328 3.47 8.65 18.77
C GLU A 328 4.35 9.72 18.13
N ASP A 329 3.86 10.95 18.08
CA ASP A 329 4.61 12.13 17.64
C ASP A 329 5.87 12.30 18.50
N GLY A 330 6.99 11.76 18.02
CA GLY A 330 8.29 11.84 18.69
C GLY A 330 8.45 10.82 19.81
N VAL A 331 9.31 9.82 19.61
CA VAL A 331 9.80 9.02 20.73
C VAL A 331 10.74 9.93 21.53
N HIS A 332 10.26 10.43 22.67
CA HIS A 332 11.14 11.01 23.67
C HIS A 332 12.13 9.94 24.10
N ALA A 333 13.41 10.13 23.79
CA ALA A 333 14.47 9.20 24.16
C ALA A 333 14.73 9.27 25.68
N ARG A 334 13.76 8.84 26.49
CA ARG A 334 13.99 8.52 27.89
C ARG A 334 14.46 7.07 27.94
N LEU A 335 15.52 6.85 28.72
CA LEU A 335 16.19 5.56 28.93
C LEU A 335 15.25 4.36 29.15
N PHE A 336 14.03 4.60 29.62
CA PHE A 336 13.09 3.59 30.11
C PHE A 336 12.17 2.97 29.06
N HIS A 337 12.07 3.50 27.83
CA HIS A 337 11.16 2.92 26.84
C HIS A 337 11.69 1.65 26.15
N TYR A 338 13.02 1.46 26.11
CA TYR A 338 13.64 0.25 25.54
C TYR A 338 13.60 -0.96 26.50
N TYR A 339 13.40 -0.75 27.81
CA TYR A 339 13.32 -1.86 28.77
C TYR A 339 11.90 -2.40 28.97
N ASN A 340 10.86 -1.60 28.66
CA ASN A 340 9.47 -2.05 28.70
C ASN A 340 9.08 -2.97 27.52
N THR A 341 9.93 -3.09 26.50
CA THR A 341 9.76 -4.07 25.40
C THR A 341 10.32 -5.46 25.75
N LEU A 342 10.94 -5.62 26.92
CA LEU A 342 11.41 -6.89 27.47
C LEU A 342 10.53 -7.39 28.62
N ASP A 343 9.46 -6.68 28.98
CA ASP A 343 8.47 -7.17 29.94
C ASP A 343 7.69 -8.34 29.29
N PRO A 344 7.80 -9.58 29.82
CA PRO A 344 7.05 -10.72 29.30
C PRO A 344 5.53 -10.56 29.41
N LYS A 345 5.05 -9.58 30.20
CA LYS A 345 3.63 -9.28 30.42
C LYS A 345 3.10 -8.18 29.49
N ALA A 346 3.95 -7.53 28.69
CA ALA A 346 3.51 -6.55 27.69
C ALA A 346 3.12 -7.24 26.36
N PRO A 347 1.99 -6.89 25.71
CA PRO A 347 1.41 -7.67 24.61
C PRO A 347 2.12 -7.53 23.25
N ARG A 348 3.42 -7.19 23.19
CA ARG A 348 4.07 -6.79 21.93
C ARG A 348 5.28 -7.67 21.57
N HIS A 349 4.97 -8.83 20.98
CA HIS A 349 5.92 -9.84 20.48
C HIS A 349 6.78 -9.41 19.26
N TYR A 350 6.63 -8.17 18.77
CA TYR A 350 7.22 -7.71 17.49
C TYR A 350 8.74 -7.46 17.51
N TRP A 351 9.35 -7.36 18.70
CA TRP A 351 10.81 -7.21 18.87
C TRP A 351 11.49 -8.49 19.36
N ASN A 352 10.75 -9.61 19.37
CA ASN A 352 11.28 -10.87 19.83
C ASN A 352 11.78 -11.70 18.63
N LYS A 353 13.06 -12.06 18.67
CA LYS A 353 13.72 -12.89 17.65
C LYS A 353 13.06 -14.26 17.47
N ASP A 354 12.47 -14.80 18.53
CA ASP A 354 11.82 -16.11 18.53
C ASP A 354 10.51 -16.07 17.71
N PHE A 355 9.93 -14.88 17.52
CA PHE A 355 8.70 -14.66 16.75
C PHE A 355 8.95 -14.10 15.35
N THR A 356 9.99 -13.27 15.18
CA THR A 356 10.25 -12.55 13.91
C THR A 356 11.40 -13.14 13.08
N GLY A 357 12.29 -13.93 13.70
CA GLY A 357 13.53 -14.41 13.11
C GLY A 357 14.63 -13.33 13.04
N ASP A 358 15.90 -13.76 13.04
CA ASP A 358 17.06 -12.87 13.17
C ASP A 358 17.18 -11.84 12.03
N ALA A 359 16.92 -12.27 10.79
CA ALA A 359 17.03 -11.40 9.62
C ALA A 359 15.96 -10.29 9.62
N THR A 360 14.71 -10.65 9.95
CA THR A 360 13.59 -9.72 10.05
C THR A 360 13.82 -8.75 11.21
N LEU A 361 14.18 -9.26 12.39
CA LEU A 361 14.45 -8.43 13.55
C LEU A 361 15.53 -7.38 13.23
N ARG A 362 16.59 -7.79 12.51
CA ARG A 362 17.64 -6.89 12.03
C ARG A 362 17.10 -5.78 11.14
N GLU A 363 16.33 -6.11 10.10
CA GLU A 363 15.75 -5.11 9.19
C GLU A 363 14.80 -4.14 9.90
N LEU A 364 13.98 -4.66 10.82
CA LEU A 364 13.04 -3.86 11.62
C LEU A 364 13.76 -2.88 12.54
N THR A 365 14.80 -3.34 13.23
CA THR A 365 15.63 -2.48 14.07
C THR A 365 16.29 -1.39 13.22
N GLU A 366 16.79 -1.73 12.03
CA GLU A 366 17.45 -0.74 11.17
C GLU A 366 16.45 0.31 10.63
N SER A 367 15.27 -0.13 10.19
CA SER A 367 14.20 0.75 9.72
C SER A 367 13.70 1.70 10.81
N TRP A 368 13.58 1.22 12.05
CA TRP A 368 13.20 2.03 13.21
C TRP A 368 14.17 3.20 13.44
N TYR A 369 15.47 2.92 13.55
CA TYR A 369 16.48 3.97 13.75
C TYR A 369 16.50 5.00 12.62
N ARG A 370 16.21 4.60 11.38
CA ARG A 370 16.20 5.50 10.21
C ARG A 370 14.93 6.35 10.13
N SER A 371 13.79 5.84 10.59
CA SER A 371 12.48 6.43 10.35
C SER A 371 11.94 7.25 11.53
N VAL A 372 12.25 6.84 12.76
CA VAL A 372 11.82 7.50 13.99
C VAL A 372 12.66 8.74 14.27
N ARG A 373 12.01 9.81 14.74
CA ARG A 373 12.68 11.02 15.21
C ARG A 373 13.03 10.83 16.69
N PHE A 374 14.32 10.88 17.00
CA PHE A 374 14.82 10.82 18.38
C PHE A 374 14.85 12.23 18.97
N ASP A 375 14.02 12.48 19.98
CA ASP A 375 13.91 13.79 20.61
C ASP A 375 14.82 13.89 21.85
N PHE A 376 15.94 14.61 21.70
CA PHE A 376 16.96 14.80 22.74
C PHE A 376 16.71 16.07 23.56
N ASP A 377 15.67 16.03 24.41
CA ASP A 377 15.28 17.11 25.33
C ASP A 377 16.41 17.51 26.33
N ARG A 378 16.14 18.41 27.29
CA ARG A 378 17.05 19.09 28.25
C ARG A 378 18.19 18.29 28.91
N SER A 379 18.21 16.97 28.89
CA SER A 379 19.30 16.17 29.46
C SER A 379 20.16 15.54 28.38
N LEU A 380 21.14 16.32 27.95
CA LEU A 380 22.05 15.95 26.87
C LEU A 380 23.34 15.27 27.36
N ASP A 381 23.58 15.25 28.67
CA ASP A 381 24.69 14.51 29.29
C ASP A 381 24.65 13.02 28.95
N PHE A 382 23.45 12.52 28.64
CA PHE A 382 23.22 11.13 28.27
C PHE A 382 23.42 10.86 26.77
N LEU A 383 23.41 11.89 25.91
CA LEU A 383 23.48 11.71 24.46
C LEU A 383 24.77 10.98 24.02
N PRO A 384 25.98 11.33 24.51
CA PRO A 384 27.19 10.57 24.17
C PRO A 384 27.12 9.10 24.58
N HIS A 385 26.53 8.83 25.75
CA HIS A 385 26.38 7.47 26.28
C HIS A 385 25.40 6.66 25.44
N LEU A 386 24.27 7.24 25.04
CA LEU A 386 23.28 6.60 24.17
C LEU A 386 23.86 6.26 22.80
N LEU A 387 24.57 7.22 22.19
CA LEU A 387 25.14 7.08 20.86
C LEU A 387 26.26 6.04 20.81
N ALA A 388 27.04 5.92 21.90
CA ALA A 388 28.10 4.94 22.05
C ALA A 388 27.62 3.50 22.31
N GLN A 389 26.35 3.29 22.72
CA GLN A 389 25.81 1.96 22.93
C GLN A 389 25.74 1.16 21.63
N VAL A 390 26.18 -0.10 21.70
CA VAL A 390 26.05 -1.07 20.60
C VAL A 390 24.66 -1.68 20.65
N ASP A 391 23.94 -1.62 19.55
CA ASP A 391 22.70 -2.32 19.39
C ASP A 391 22.98 -3.82 19.20
N THR A 392 22.41 -4.66 20.06
CA THR A 392 22.70 -6.10 20.08
C THR A 392 22.14 -6.83 18.88
N THR A 393 21.09 -6.31 18.24
CA THR A 393 20.48 -6.89 17.03
C THR A 393 21.32 -6.55 15.80
N LEU A 394 21.71 -5.28 15.67
CA LEU A 394 22.42 -4.79 14.48
C LEU A 394 23.94 -4.95 14.56
N ARG A 395 24.46 -5.16 15.78
CA ARG A 395 25.89 -5.29 16.12
C ARG A 395 26.72 -4.08 15.71
N CYS A 396 26.12 -2.89 15.69
CA CYS A 396 26.78 -1.63 15.44
C CYS A 396 26.33 -0.56 16.44
N ARG A 397 27.04 0.58 16.49
CA ARG A 397 26.70 1.65 17.43
C ARG A 397 25.43 2.37 16.99
N ARG A 398 24.59 2.78 17.94
CA ARG A 398 23.35 3.53 17.68
C ARG A 398 23.58 4.79 16.84
N GLN A 399 24.71 5.45 17.05
CA GLN A 399 25.11 6.63 16.30
C GLN A 399 25.18 6.42 14.78
N GLU A 400 25.47 5.19 14.33
CA GLU A 400 25.60 4.86 12.90
C GLU A 400 24.24 4.72 12.19
N MET A 401 23.13 4.73 12.94
CA MET A 401 21.81 4.31 12.45
C MET A 401 20.75 5.40 12.53
N ILE A 402 20.83 6.28 13.54
CA ILE A 402 19.84 7.33 13.79
C ILE A 402 19.78 8.28 12.58
N GLY A 403 18.68 8.19 11.84
CA GLY A 403 18.47 8.97 10.60
C GLY A 403 17.75 10.29 10.82
N LYS A 404 17.04 10.44 11.96
CA LYS A 404 16.30 11.66 12.31
C LYS A 404 16.47 11.97 13.79
N ALA A 405 16.83 13.21 14.10
CA ALA A 405 16.95 13.70 15.47
C ALA A 405 16.26 15.05 15.62
N SER A 406 15.73 15.34 16.81
CA SER A 406 15.39 16.71 17.19
C SER A 406 16.09 17.12 18.48
N PHE A 407 16.37 18.41 18.56
CA PHE A 407 17.06 19.00 19.69
C PHE A 407 16.39 20.31 20.09
N LYS A 408 16.09 20.47 21.38
CA LYS A 408 15.36 21.63 21.91
C LYS A 408 16.33 22.63 22.54
N ILE A 409 16.20 23.89 22.15
CA ILE A 409 16.97 25.02 22.69
C ILE A 409 15.98 25.93 23.41
N LEU A 410 16.10 25.99 24.73
CA LEU A 410 15.26 26.87 25.51
C LEU A 410 15.84 28.28 25.55
N GLN A 411 14.96 29.26 25.59
CA GLN A 411 15.36 30.64 25.83
C GLN A 411 16.17 30.78 27.13
N CYS A 412 15.81 30.06 28.20
CA CYS A 412 16.55 30.09 29.47
C CYS A 412 18.00 29.58 29.36
N ASP A 413 18.26 28.63 28.45
CA ASP A 413 19.61 28.08 28.24
C ASP A 413 20.55 29.11 27.60
N LEU A 414 19.96 30.10 26.92
CA LEU A 414 20.67 31.25 26.35
C LEU A 414 20.56 32.52 27.21
N ASP A 415 19.64 32.57 28.19
CA ASP A 415 19.39 33.71 29.08
C ASP A 415 20.24 33.73 30.35
N LEU A 416 20.69 32.57 30.83
CA LEU A 416 21.57 32.48 32.00
C LEU A 416 23.03 32.78 31.62
N TRP A 417 23.40 34.05 31.73
CA TRP A 417 24.76 34.57 31.52
C TRP A 417 25.45 34.79 32.89
N PRO A 418 26.46 33.96 33.24
CA PRO A 418 27.85 34.37 33.00
C PRO A 418 28.74 33.28 32.37
N ALA A 419 29.95 33.69 31.97
CA ALA A 419 31.05 32.76 31.69
C ALA A 419 31.28 31.85 32.91
N ALA A 420 31.72 30.61 32.66
CA ALA A 420 31.88 29.52 33.64
C ALA A 420 32.15 30.01 35.08
N ASP A 421 31.41 29.47 36.05
CA ASP A 421 31.69 29.80 37.44
C ASP A 421 33.11 29.34 37.83
N ALA A 422 33.70 30.05 38.80
CA ALA A 422 35.07 29.80 39.27
C ALA A 422 35.27 28.38 39.87
N SER A 423 34.21 27.59 39.95
CA SER A 423 34.14 26.23 40.50
C SER A 423 34.29 25.12 39.44
N GLY A 424 34.46 25.47 38.16
CA GLY A 424 34.73 24.49 37.10
C GLY A 424 33.48 23.76 36.58
N ILE A 425 32.28 24.23 36.91
CA ILE A 425 31.03 23.71 36.35
C ILE A 425 30.85 24.29 34.94
N PRO A 426 30.63 23.46 33.90
CA PRO A 426 30.38 23.95 32.56
C PRO A 426 29.18 24.89 32.53
N SER A 427 29.33 26.07 31.94
CA SER A 427 28.20 26.99 31.78
C SER A 427 27.10 26.36 30.89
N PRO A 428 25.82 26.78 31.02
CA PRO A 428 24.74 26.31 30.15
C PRO A 428 25.09 26.40 28.65
N ARG A 429 25.81 27.45 28.26
CA ARG A 429 26.36 27.63 26.91
C ARG A 429 27.38 26.55 26.53
N SER A 430 28.37 26.29 27.38
CA SER A 430 29.40 25.28 27.11
C SER A 430 28.80 23.88 27.03
N LEU A 431 27.78 23.61 27.85
CA LEU A 431 27.03 22.36 27.82
C LEU A 431 26.23 22.25 26.52
N LEU A 432 25.43 23.26 26.17
CA LEU A 432 24.70 23.32 24.90
C LEU A 432 25.61 23.06 23.69
N LEU A 433 26.75 23.76 23.60
CA LEU A 433 27.71 23.58 22.50
C LEU A 433 28.29 22.17 22.47
N LYS A 434 28.76 21.64 23.61
CA LYS A 434 29.28 20.26 23.72
C LYS A 434 28.26 19.23 23.23
N ASN A 435 26.99 19.45 23.53
CA ASN A 435 25.92 18.53 23.15
C ASN A 435 25.54 18.65 21.67
N MET A 436 25.59 19.88 21.13
CA MET A 436 25.46 20.08 19.69
C MET A 436 26.63 19.46 18.91
N GLU A 437 27.85 19.41 19.45
CA GLU A 437 28.96 18.67 18.81
C GLU A 437 28.65 17.16 18.70
N CYS A 438 27.88 16.60 19.62
CA CYS A 438 27.51 15.18 19.56
C CYS A 438 26.60 14.86 18.36
N LEU A 439 25.99 15.88 17.74
CA LEU A 439 25.19 15.69 16.52
C LEU A 439 26.03 15.25 15.32
N PHE A 440 27.33 15.56 15.29
CA PHE A 440 28.26 15.05 14.27
C PHE A 440 28.55 13.54 14.41
N LEU A 441 28.18 12.93 15.54
CA LEU A 441 28.31 11.49 15.73
C LEU A 441 27.14 10.73 15.09
N LEU A 442 26.04 11.42 14.79
CA LEU A 442 24.91 10.83 14.08
C LEU A 442 25.31 10.44 12.65
N ARG A 443 24.57 9.46 12.11
CA ARG A 443 24.76 8.96 10.75
C ARG A 443 24.90 10.10 9.74
N PRO A 444 25.90 10.05 8.83
CA PRO A 444 26.03 11.03 7.76
C PRO A 444 24.73 11.19 6.96
N GLY A 445 24.33 12.43 6.70
CA GLY A 445 23.08 12.74 6.01
C GLY A 445 21.82 12.69 6.88
N ALA A 446 21.94 12.47 8.19
CA ALA A 446 20.79 12.52 9.10
C ALA A 446 20.05 13.86 9.03
N LYS A 447 18.72 13.80 9.23
CA LYS A 447 17.87 14.98 9.34
C LYS A 447 17.80 15.45 10.79
N ILE A 448 18.31 16.64 11.05
CA ILE A 448 18.35 17.25 12.37
C ILE A 448 17.37 18.41 12.42
N THR A 449 16.43 18.36 13.36
CA THR A 449 15.46 19.42 13.64
C THR A 449 15.83 20.15 14.92
N VAL A 450 16.16 21.44 14.83
CA VAL A 450 16.38 22.30 15.99
C VAL A 450 15.07 22.98 16.35
N ILE A 451 14.63 22.83 17.60
CA ILE A 451 13.38 23.40 18.10
C ILE A 451 13.74 24.52 19.08
N LEU A 452 13.42 25.76 18.72
CA LEU A 452 13.59 26.92 19.60
C LEU A 452 12.34 27.07 20.46
N GLU A 453 12.47 26.93 21.76
CA GLU A 453 11.36 27.12 22.69
C GLU A 453 11.58 28.36 23.54
N SER A 454 10.55 29.18 23.63
CA SER A 454 10.50 30.33 24.52
C SER A 454 9.32 30.16 25.47
N PRO A 455 9.48 30.42 26.78
CA PRO A 455 8.36 30.47 27.71
C PRO A 455 7.48 31.71 27.49
N LEU A 456 7.96 32.67 26.70
CA LEU A 456 7.24 33.87 26.28
C LEU A 456 6.58 33.65 24.90
N PRO A 457 5.43 34.29 24.61
CA PRO A 457 4.84 34.25 23.28
C PRO A 457 5.81 34.78 22.22
N TRP A 458 5.94 34.06 21.11
CA TRP A 458 6.73 34.48 19.96
C TRP A 458 6.09 35.66 19.21
N PHE A 459 4.76 35.73 19.25
CA PHE A 459 3.98 36.78 18.61
C PHE A 459 3.24 37.58 19.69
N SER A 460 3.59 38.86 19.81
CA SER A 460 2.97 39.78 20.76
C SER A 460 3.03 41.20 20.21
N GLU A 461 2.01 42.00 20.46
CA GLU A 461 2.00 43.44 20.16
C GLU A 461 2.84 44.26 21.17
N SER A 462 3.26 43.64 22.28
CA SER A 462 4.13 44.28 23.26
C SER A 462 5.54 44.47 22.72
N LYS A 463 5.95 45.73 22.55
CA LYS A 463 7.33 46.10 22.15
C LYS A 463 8.41 45.48 23.05
N ASN A 464 8.12 45.31 24.35
CA ASN A 464 9.05 44.68 25.29
C ASN A 464 9.21 43.18 25.03
N LEU A 465 8.12 42.47 24.70
CA LEU A 465 8.17 41.06 24.35
C LEU A 465 8.84 40.84 22.99
N GLN A 466 8.52 41.68 22.00
CA GLN A 466 9.19 41.68 20.70
C GLN A 466 10.71 41.87 20.84
N LYS A 467 11.14 42.82 21.69
CA LYS A 467 12.57 43.05 21.98
C LYS A 467 13.23 41.83 22.64
N ARG A 468 12.54 41.14 23.56
CA ARG A 468 13.04 39.91 24.19
C ARG A 468 13.17 38.76 23.19
N GLN A 469 12.20 38.56 22.29
CA GLN A 469 12.29 37.55 21.25
C GLN A 469 13.40 37.84 20.24
N ALA A 470 13.58 39.11 19.86
CA ALA A 470 14.70 39.53 19.02
C ALA A 470 16.06 39.28 19.69
N GLN A 471 16.17 39.49 21.00
CA GLN A 471 17.38 39.18 21.77
C GLN A 471 17.63 37.67 21.85
N PHE A 472 16.59 36.85 22.04
CA PHE A 472 16.73 35.39 22.00
C PHE A 472 17.21 34.91 20.62
N LEU A 473 16.60 35.40 19.54
CA LEU A 473 16.99 35.07 18.17
C LEU A 473 18.43 35.49 17.86
N ALA A 474 18.84 36.68 18.32
CA ALA A 474 20.22 37.15 18.17
C ALA A 474 21.22 36.19 18.84
N ARG A 475 20.89 35.67 20.02
CA ARG A 475 21.75 34.69 20.72
C ARG A 475 21.77 33.33 20.04
N VAL A 476 20.64 32.89 19.49
CA VAL A 476 20.61 31.68 18.64
C VAL A 476 21.55 31.86 17.44
N LEU A 477 21.51 33.03 16.79
CA LEU A 477 22.41 33.35 15.68
C LEU A 477 23.89 33.37 16.08
N ASP A 478 24.21 33.88 17.26
CA ASP A 478 25.60 33.98 17.72
C ASP A 478 26.16 32.65 18.25
N ILE A 479 25.33 31.80 18.86
CA ILE A 479 25.78 30.61 19.59
C ILE A 479 25.51 29.32 18.82
N VAL A 480 24.34 29.18 18.21
CA VAL A 480 23.84 27.92 17.64
C VAL A 480 24.19 27.84 16.16
N PHE A 481 24.02 28.94 15.44
CA PHE A 481 24.18 29.01 13.99
C PHE A 481 25.55 28.57 13.45
N PRO A 482 26.70 28.91 14.09
CA PRO A 482 28.00 28.42 13.64
C PRO A 482 28.08 26.88 13.58
N THR A 483 27.47 26.19 14.54
CA THR A 483 27.44 24.72 14.54
C THR A 483 26.48 24.17 13.49
N LEU A 484 25.34 24.85 13.24
CA LEU A 484 24.43 24.47 12.16
C LEU A 484 25.06 24.61 10.78
N ILE A 485 25.86 25.66 10.53
CA ILE A 485 26.61 25.79 9.29
C ILE A 485 27.57 24.62 9.11
N ARG A 486 28.34 24.27 10.16
CA ARG A 486 29.27 23.13 10.08
C ARG A 486 28.55 21.81 9.85
N LEU A 487 27.40 21.57 10.49
CA LEU A 487 26.56 20.39 10.24
C LEU A 487 26.08 20.38 8.78
N HIS A 488 25.63 21.51 8.25
CA HIS A 488 25.20 21.58 6.85
C HIS A 488 26.34 21.25 5.88
N GLN A 489 27.51 21.84 6.10
CA GLN A 489 28.72 21.60 5.29
C GLN A 489 29.21 20.15 5.38
N ALA A 490 29.01 19.50 6.52
CA ALA A 490 29.28 18.07 6.71
C ALA A 490 28.21 17.15 6.05
N GLY A 491 27.22 17.72 5.36
CA GLY A 491 26.22 16.98 4.58
C GLY A 491 24.94 16.63 5.32
N TYR A 492 24.70 17.17 6.53
CA TYR A 492 23.47 16.95 7.27
C TYR A 492 22.30 17.80 6.73
N SER A 493 21.09 17.24 6.80
CA SER A 493 19.85 17.95 6.47
C SER A 493 19.32 18.66 7.71
N LEU A 494 19.16 19.98 7.65
CA LEU A 494 18.78 20.78 8.82
C LEU A 494 17.41 21.43 8.65
N ALA A 495 16.66 21.46 9.75
CA ALA A 495 15.41 22.18 9.89
C ALA A 495 15.42 22.95 11.21
N VAL A 496 15.04 24.23 11.19
CA VAL A 496 14.82 25.00 12.42
C VAL A 496 13.33 25.29 12.57
N CYS A 497 12.81 24.98 13.75
CA CYS A 497 11.41 25.12 14.13
C CYS A 497 11.28 25.94 15.42
N ILE A 498 10.09 26.48 15.65
CA ILE A 498 9.74 27.26 16.83
C ILE A 498 8.67 26.50 17.60
N ASP A 499 8.89 26.28 18.88
CA ASP A 499 7.88 25.82 19.83
C ASP A 499 7.32 27.05 20.57
N PRO A 500 6.00 27.31 20.50
CA PRO A 500 5.38 28.44 21.16
C PRO A 500 5.29 28.35 22.69
N GLY A 501 5.77 27.24 23.27
CA GLY A 501 5.91 27.06 24.69
C GLY A 501 4.67 26.45 25.34
N SER A 502 4.91 25.57 26.31
CA SER A 502 3.88 24.81 27.04
C SER A 502 2.95 25.64 27.94
N ASN A 503 3.13 26.96 28.03
CA ASN A 503 2.46 27.85 29.00
C ASN A 503 1.32 28.70 28.42
N VAL A 504 0.95 28.52 27.15
CA VAL A 504 -0.22 29.20 26.60
C VAL A 504 -1.48 28.42 27.00
N ARG A 505 -2.04 28.74 28.18
CA ARG A 505 -3.43 28.36 28.51
C ARG A 505 -4.35 29.41 27.91
N PHE A 506 -5.05 29.06 26.84
CA PHE A 506 -6.21 29.82 26.42
C PHE A 506 -7.35 29.57 27.42
N LEU A 507 -7.95 30.64 27.93
CA LEU A 507 -9.19 30.57 28.68
C LEU A 507 -10.23 29.86 27.78
N ASP A 508 -10.99 28.92 28.36
CA ASP A 508 -12.13 28.19 27.76
C ASP A 508 -11.93 26.69 27.45
N GLY A 509 -10.98 26.01 28.10
CA GLY A 509 -11.08 24.56 28.31
C GLY A 509 -11.00 23.66 27.05
N GLN A 510 -10.52 24.17 25.91
CA GLN A 510 -10.32 23.38 24.70
C GLN A 510 -8.83 23.10 24.40
N GLN A 511 -8.54 21.79 24.33
CA GLN A 511 -7.44 21.07 23.62
C GLN A 511 -6.02 21.67 23.58
N ILE A 512 -5.04 20.79 23.79
CA ILE A 512 -3.61 21.04 23.56
C ILE A 512 -3.40 21.20 22.05
N TRP A 513 -3.05 22.41 21.59
CA TRP A 513 -2.75 22.69 20.19
C TRP A 513 -1.24 22.57 19.95
N GLN A 514 -0.82 21.60 19.16
CA GLN A 514 0.57 21.49 18.70
C GLN A 514 0.75 22.35 17.46
N TYR A 515 1.71 23.28 17.49
CA TYR A 515 2.01 24.18 16.40
C TYR A 515 3.08 23.53 15.50
N GLU A 516 2.79 23.40 14.21
CA GLU A 516 3.77 22.92 13.23
C GLU A 516 3.99 24.02 12.18
N LEU A 517 5.24 24.46 12.03
CA LEU A 517 5.63 25.35 10.94
C LEU A 517 5.54 24.58 9.62
N LYS A 518 4.60 24.96 8.74
CA LYS A 518 4.45 24.36 7.40
C LYS A 518 5.72 24.39 6.56
N ASN A 519 6.63 25.32 6.84
CA ASN A 519 7.91 25.46 6.16
C ASN A 519 9.01 25.61 7.23
N PRO A 520 9.71 24.54 7.63
CA PRO A 520 10.92 24.69 8.43
C PRO A 520 11.91 25.60 7.69
N ILE A 521 12.66 26.40 8.45
CA ILE A 521 13.79 27.12 7.86
C ILE A 521 14.86 26.07 7.54
N THR A 522 15.18 25.93 6.25
CA THR A 522 16.12 24.94 5.70
C THR A 522 17.29 25.64 5.00
N PRO A 523 18.41 24.93 4.76
CA PRO A 523 19.53 25.44 3.96
C PRO A 523 19.14 26.06 2.63
N TYR A 524 18.16 25.47 1.96
CA TYR A 524 17.73 25.86 0.64
C TYR A 524 16.89 27.14 0.63
N ASN A 525 16.14 27.45 1.71
CA ASN A 525 15.17 28.56 1.71
C ASN A 525 15.59 29.80 2.53
N ALA A 526 16.60 29.67 3.40
CA ALA A 526 17.18 30.80 4.14
C ALA A 526 18.63 31.13 3.71
N HIS A 527 19.16 30.46 2.68
CA HIS A 527 20.53 30.61 2.20
C HIS A 527 21.61 30.43 3.29
N PHE A 528 21.26 29.84 4.44
CA PHE A 528 22.08 29.62 5.64
C PHE A 528 23.05 30.78 6.02
N SER A 529 22.71 32.01 5.65
CA SER A 529 23.39 33.21 6.09
C SER A 529 22.63 33.82 7.27
N ARG A 530 23.35 34.54 8.14
CA ARG A 530 22.74 35.25 9.29
C ARG A 530 21.59 36.16 8.84
N GLU A 531 21.80 36.87 7.73
CA GLU A 531 20.84 37.80 7.14
C GLU A 531 19.64 37.07 6.52
N GLY A 532 19.85 35.99 5.75
CA GLY A 532 18.77 35.23 5.12
C GLY A 532 17.85 34.52 6.10
N PHE A 533 18.39 34.08 7.25
CA PHE A 533 17.60 33.53 8.35
C PHE A 533 16.69 34.57 9.00
N VAL A 534 17.22 35.75 9.34
CA VAL A 534 16.46 36.84 9.96
C VAL A 534 15.37 37.36 9.02
N ASP A 535 15.71 37.57 7.75
CA ASP A 535 14.78 38.08 6.73
C ASP A 535 13.59 37.14 6.55
N ARG A 536 13.81 35.82 6.50
CA ARG A 536 12.72 34.86 6.35
C ARG A 536 11.93 34.71 7.63
N PHE A 537 12.59 34.67 8.79
CA PHE A 537 11.94 34.60 10.10
C PHE A 537 10.94 35.75 10.30
N LEU A 538 11.32 36.97 9.90
CA LEU A 538 10.47 38.16 10.00
C LEU A 538 9.43 38.27 8.87
N LYS A 539 9.72 37.78 7.65
CA LYS A 539 8.80 37.82 6.48
C LYS A 539 7.72 36.74 6.47
N ASP A 540 7.88 35.63 7.19
CA ASP A 540 6.88 34.54 7.25
C ASP A 540 5.77 34.73 8.30
N ASP A 541 5.66 35.96 8.84
CA ASP A 541 4.54 36.52 9.61
C ASP A 541 3.43 35.51 9.92
N GLY A 542 3.32 35.04 11.17
CA GLY A 542 2.57 33.87 11.67
C GLY A 542 1.09 33.69 11.27
N ARG A 543 0.75 33.77 9.98
CA ARG A 543 -0.59 33.80 9.38
C ARG A 543 -0.90 32.58 8.52
N LYS A 544 0.05 31.65 8.32
CA LYS A 544 -0.19 30.36 7.64
C LYS A 544 -0.33 29.19 8.62
N LEU A 545 -0.94 29.45 9.78
CA LEU A 545 -1.27 28.45 10.79
C LEU A 545 -2.50 27.65 10.32
N ARG A 546 -2.44 26.31 10.33
CA ARG A 546 -3.64 25.45 10.31
C ARG A 546 -3.68 24.66 11.60
N TYR A 547 -4.81 24.75 12.28
CA TYR A 547 -5.14 23.96 13.46
C TYR A 547 -5.45 22.51 13.03
N ARG A 548 -4.81 21.53 13.65
CA ARG A 548 -5.20 20.11 13.56
C ARG A 548 -5.85 19.74 14.89
N SER A 549 -7.10 19.28 14.87
CA SER A 549 -7.71 18.65 16.03
C SER A 549 -7.08 17.26 16.23
N VAL A 550 -6.74 16.93 17.47
CA VAL A 550 -6.41 15.56 17.86
C VAL A 550 -7.73 14.80 17.99
N PRO A 551 -7.91 13.61 17.38
CA PRO A 551 -9.08 12.78 17.65
C PRO A 551 -9.12 12.44 19.14
N ARG A 552 -10.28 12.62 19.78
CA ARG A 552 -10.49 12.05 21.11
C ARG A 552 -10.37 10.53 20.99
N VAL A 553 -9.38 9.96 21.69
CA VAL A 553 -9.49 8.56 22.10
C VAL A 553 -10.63 8.53 23.13
N ALA A 554 -11.79 8.03 22.71
CA ALA A 554 -12.85 7.69 23.65
C ALA A 554 -12.33 6.52 24.51
N GLY A 555 -12.43 6.68 25.82
CA GLY A 555 -12.14 5.62 26.79
C GLY A 555 -13.19 4.53 26.80
#